data_AF-A0A6P4I5M2-F1
#
_entry.id   AF-A0A6P4I5M2-F1
#
_cell.length_a   1.000
_cell.length_b   1.000
_cell.length_c   1.000
_cell.angle_alpha   90.00
_cell.angle_beta   90.00
_cell.angle_gamma   90.00
#
_symmetry.space_group_name_H-M   'P 1'
#
loop_
_entity.id
_entity.type
_entity.pdbx_description
1 polymer ?
#
loop_
_entity_poly.entity_id
_entity_poly.type
_entity_poly.pdbx_seq_one_letter_code
_entity_poly.pdbx_strand_id
1 'polypeptide(L)'
;MALDSDINLILSQSTRLIPDLIISHSDLVKPTVGCLTKIFVHYLRCFGFRVEPPFKLGSETIDQSRETRVFLIHLCRQIESIVKLSFPNKTYLYMDLIKPATRKTLSTLDYLFNFLAYYNLFKKDVLGPVEQGIKARDTLLAEIKVKQRELEQHKKTVATITADMEACKLEINKLKAELHETKTKLARQKKSTSEQENGLEHYEQQENELNKRIKHWEQLVVEENQVLELKKQIQSTILHVESCKKELASTEQIIDSQRSLIEDSQQIVVALEKATPLLTLSQLEDYKKNTKQLEVLRKQLPALEARNQKALKEAEAGKKLLLDEKQQIQQLREKHKTESKEAQEHIEQRETDIEGRGKAVTELQNENEALAEQIEKQEELRGILCENLEIILGENSKWH
;
A
#
# COMPACT_ATOMS: atom_id res chain seq x y z
N MET A 1 -35.46 91.64 4.51
CA MET A 1 -35.21 91.47 5.96
C MET A 1 -35.70 90.12 6.47
N ALA A 2 -37.00 89.85 6.65
CA ALA A 2 -37.46 88.54 7.13
C ALA A 2 -37.15 87.39 6.15
N LEU A 3 -37.38 87.62 4.85
CA LEU A 3 -37.16 86.61 3.80
C LEU A 3 -35.66 86.27 3.60
N ASP A 4 -34.76 87.24 3.76
CA ASP A 4 -33.31 86.99 3.66
C ASP A 4 -32.78 86.21 4.86
N SER A 5 -33.37 86.44 6.05
CA SER A 5 -33.06 85.66 7.25
C SER A 5 -33.45 84.19 7.08
N ASP A 6 -34.64 83.93 6.53
CA ASP A 6 -35.13 82.57 6.27
C ASP A 6 -34.25 81.84 5.24
N ILE A 7 -33.83 82.55 4.18
CA ILE A 7 -32.92 81.98 3.16
C ILE A 7 -31.58 81.58 3.77
N ASN A 8 -30.96 82.45 4.56
CA ASN A 8 -29.68 82.17 5.20
C ASN A 8 -29.78 80.99 6.19
N LEU A 9 -30.90 80.87 6.90
CA LEU A 9 -31.15 79.73 7.78
C LEU A 9 -31.19 78.42 6.97
N ILE A 10 -31.97 78.36 5.89
CA ILE A 10 -32.07 77.18 5.02
C ILE A 10 -30.72 76.82 4.40
N LEU A 11 -29.94 77.81 3.95
CA LEU A 11 -28.59 77.57 3.43
C LEU A 11 -27.70 76.93 4.50
N SER A 12 -27.67 77.49 5.72
CA SER A 12 -26.86 76.94 6.80
C SER A 12 -27.27 75.51 7.19
N GLN A 13 -28.57 75.22 7.23
CA GLN A 13 -29.09 73.88 7.49
C GLN A 13 -28.73 72.91 6.36
N SER A 14 -28.82 73.35 5.10
CA SER A 14 -28.49 72.53 3.93
C SER A 14 -27.03 72.10 3.94
N THR A 15 -26.10 73.02 4.21
CA THR A 15 -24.66 72.72 4.27
C THR A 15 -24.34 71.76 5.41
N ARG A 16 -25.04 71.87 6.54
CA ARG A 16 -24.84 71.02 7.71
C ARG A 16 -25.42 69.61 7.53
N LEU A 17 -26.61 69.49 6.93
CA LEU A 17 -27.34 68.23 6.82
C LEU A 17 -27.02 67.45 5.53
N ILE A 18 -26.69 68.17 4.45
CA ILE A 18 -26.48 67.63 3.11
C ILE A 18 -25.25 68.32 2.48
N PRO A 19 -24.02 67.95 2.90
CA PRO A 19 -22.80 68.63 2.46
C PRO A 19 -22.56 68.55 0.94
N ASP A 20 -23.06 67.50 0.28
CA ASP A 20 -22.93 67.31 -1.17
C ASP A 20 -23.87 68.21 -1.99
N LEU A 21 -24.78 68.94 -1.33
CA LEU A 21 -25.78 69.78 -1.97
C LEU A 21 -25.32 71.25 -1.97
N ILE A 22 -24.94 71.73 -3.15
CA ILE A 22 -24.59 73.14 -3.37
C ILE A 22 -25.87 73.89 -3.78
N ILE A 23 -26.30 74.83 -2.93
CA ILE A 23 -27.41 75.78 -3.14
C ILE A 23 -26.84 77.19 -3.02
N SER A 24 -27.12 78.05 -4.01
CA SER A 24 -26.78 79.47 -3.94
C SER A 24 -27.92 80.30 -3.37
N HIS A 25 -27.63 81.50 -2.85
CA HIS A 25 -28.66 82.44 -2.39
C HIS A 25 -29.64 82.80 -3.53
N SER A 26 -29.15 82.98 -4.76
CA SER A 26 -29.97 83.25 -5.95
C SER A 26 -30.99 82.14 -6.25
N ASP A 27 -30.61 80.88 -5.99
CA ASP A 27 -31.47 79.73 -6.23
C ASP A 27 -32.70 79.70 -5.32
N LEU A 28 -32.60 80.29 -4.12
CA LEU A 28 -33.71 80.33 -3.17
C LEU A 28 -34.53 81.61 -3.30
N VAL A 29 -33.95 82.71 -3.77
CA VAL A 29 -34.69 83.95 -4.08
C VAL A 29 -35.64 83.73 -5.26
N LYS A 30 -35.17 83.02 -6.30
CA LYS A 30 -35.97 82.64 -7.48
C LYS A 30 -35.86 81.14 -7.72
N PRO A 31 -36.63 80.32 -6.99
CA PRO A 31 -36.54 78.87 -7.13
C PRO A 31 -36.90 78.44 -8.55
N THR A 32 -36.12 77.49 -9.07
CA THR A 32 -36.36 76.84 -10.36
C THR A 32 -36.66 75.36 -10.14
N VAL A 33 -37.33 74.74 -11.10
CA VAL A 33 -37.61 73.30 -11.07
C VAL A 33 -36.31 72.50 -10.97
N GLY A 34 -35.25 72.92 -11.65
CA GLY A 34 -33.95 72.24 -11.67
C GLY A 34 -33.27 72.28 -10.30
N CYS A 35 -33.31 73.45 -9.64
CA CYS A 35 -32.82 73.62 -8.27
C CYS A 35 -33.59 72.73 -7.29
N LEU A 36 -34.92 72.78 -7.28
CA LEU A 36 -35.72 71.98 -6.33
C LEU A 36 -35.59 70.48 -6.56
N THR A 37 -35.53 70.07 -7.83
CA THR A 37 -35.29 68.66 -8.17
C THR A 37 -33.95 68.19 -7.63
N LYS A 38 -32.88 68.99 -7.77
CA LYS A 38 -31.58 68.70 -7.16
C LYS A 38 -31.70 68.58 -5.64
N ILE A 39 -32.30 69.56 -4.98
CA ILE A 39 -32.47 69.55 -3.52
C ILE A 39 -33.22 68.30 -3.05
N PHE A 40 -34.35 67.95 -3.68
CA PHE A 40 -35.16 66.80 -3.29
C PHE A 40 -34.50 65.46 -3.58
N VAL A 41 -33.78 65.31 -4.69
CA VAL A 41 -33.01 64.09 -4.98
C VAL A 41 -31.94 63.87 -3.93
N HIS A 42 -31.16 64.90 -3.59
CA HIS A 42 -30.15 64.80 -2.55
C HIS A 42 -30.76 64.54 -1.17
N TYR A 43 -31.88 65.19 -0.85
CA TYR A 43 -32.64 64.94 0.37
C TYR A 43 -33.07 63.48 0.53
N LEU A 44 -33.65 62.88 -0.51
CA LEU A 44 -34.09 61.48 -0.47
C LEU A 44 -32.92 60.49 -0.33
N ARG A 45 -31.77 60.81 -0.94
CA ARG A 45 -30.55 59.99 -0.80
C ARG A 45 -30.06 59.93 0.64
N CYS A 46 -30.29 60.95 1.47
CA CYS A 46 -29.95 60.91 2.89
C CYS A 46 -30.69 59.81 3.67
N PHE A 47 -31.89 59.41 3.19
CA PHE A 47 -32.66 58.29 3.74
C PHE A 47 -32.28 56.93 3.13
N GLY A 48 -31.33 56.89 2.19
CA GLY A 48 -30.89 55.67 1.52
C GLY A 48 -31.71 55.29 0.28
N PHE A 49 -32.62 56.15 -0.19
CA PHE A 49 -33.34 55.91 -1.45
C PHE A 49 -32.39 56.04 -2.64
N ARG A 50 -32.40 55.03 -3.53
CA ARG A 50 -31.69 55.07 -4.82
C ARG A 50 -32.52 55.87 -5.82
N VAL A 51 -32.34 57.19 -5.81
CA VAL A 51 -33.02 58.10 -6.75
C VAL A 51 -32.06 58.51 -7.86
N GLU A 52 -32.33 58.02 -9.06
CA GLU A 52 -31.57 58.31 -10.28
C GLU A 52 -32.45 59.07 -11.27
N PRO A 53 -32.25 60.40 -11.43
CA PRO A 53 -32.98 61.17 -12.41
C PRO A 53 -32.54 60.81 -13.83
N PRO A 54 -33.46 60.76 -14.82
CA PRO A 54 -33.12 60.45 -16.22
C PRO A 54 -32.40 61.61 -16.94
N PHE A 55 -32.04 62.68 -16.24
CA PHE A 55 -31.40 63.88 -16.76
C PHE A 55 -30.28 64.35 -15.81
N LYS A 56 -29.36 65.17 -16.35
CA LYS A 56 -28.26 65.75 -15.56
C LYS A 56 -28.81 66.76 -14.54
N LEU A 57 -28.51 66.52 -13.27
CA LEU A 57 -28.86 67.44 -12.18
C LEU A 57 -28.10 68.77 -12.33
N GLY A 58 -28.81 69.89 -12.27
CA GLY A 58 -28.22 71.24 -12.39
C GLY A 58 -28.23 71.85 -13.79
N SER A 59 -28.80 71.18 -14.79
CA SER A 59 -29.12 71.82 -16.07
C SER A 59 -30.30 72.80 -15.88
N GLU A 60 -30.15 74.05 -16.32
CA GLU A 60 -31.24 75.03 -16.31
C GLU A 60 -32.37 74.64 -17.28
N THR A 61 -32.05 73.85 -18.31
CA THR A 61 -33.02 73.30 -19.26
C THR A 61 -33.41 71.88 -18.83
N ILE A 62 -34.62 71.75 -18.27
CA ILE A 62 -35.23 70.44 -18.02
C ILE A 62 -35.89 69.97 -19.32
N ASP A 63 -35.48 68.81 -19.79
CA ASP A 63 -36.10 68.13 -20.92
C ASP A 63 -37.59 67.85 -20.65
N GLN A 64 -38.47 68.23 -21.57
CA GLN A 64 -39.93 68.06 -21.43
C GLN A 64 -40.41 66.65 -21.81
N SER A 65 -39.48 65.70 -21.97
CA SER A 65 -39.77 64.30 -22.23
C SER A 65 -40.76 63.70 -21.22
N ARG A 66 -41.47 62.65 -21.67
CA ARG A 66 -42.43 61.93 -20.85
C ARG A 66 -41.78 61.33 -19.60
N GLU A 67 -40.56 60.81 -19.73
CA GLU A 67 -39.79 60.20 -18.64
C GLU A 67 -39.46 61.22 -17.55
N THR A 68 -39.01 62.41 -17.92
CA THR A 68 -38.76 63.51 -16.98
C THR A 68 -40.03 63.92 -16.23
N ARG A 69 -41.17 64.03 -16.92
CA ARG A 69 -42.45 64.34 -16.26
C ARG A 69 -42.87 63.26 -15.27
N VAL A 70 -42.76 61.99 -15.63
CA VAL A 70 -43.08 60.86 -14.75
C VAL A 70 -42.16 60.85 -13.52
N PHE A 71 -40.87 61.09 -13.72
CA PHE A 71 -39.89 61.21 -12.63
C PHE A 71 -40.26 62.34 -11.67
N LEU A 72 -40.54 63.54 -12.16
CA LEU A 72 -40.91 64.69 -11.32
C LEU A 72 -42.21 64.45 -10.55
N ILE A 73 -43.20 63.77 -11.16
CA ILE A 73 -44.43 63.36 -10.46
C ILE A 73 -44.11 62.39 -9.33
N HIS A 74 -43.25 61.40 -9.57
CA HIS A 74 -42.85 60.43 -8.54
C HIS A 74 -42.09 61.10 -7.40
N LEU A 75 -41.12 61.96 -7.74
CA LEU A 75 -40.35 62.76 -6.79
C LEU A 75 -41.28 63.62 -5.92
N CYS A 76 -42.21 64.35 -6.56
CA CYS A 76 -43.18 65.17 -5.84
C CYS A 76 -44.04 64.34 -4.87
N ARG A 77 -44.53 63.17 -5.29
CA ARG A 77 -45.35 62.29 -4.43
C ARG A 77 -44.56 61.76 -3.24
N GLN A 78 -43.29 61.43 -3.42
CA GLN A 78 -42.42 61.01 -2.32
C GLN A 78 -42.20 62.15 -1.32
N ILE A 79 -41.90 63.35 -1.80
CA ILE A 79 -41.76 64.53 -0.95
C ILE A 79 -43.07 64.87 -0.24
N GLU A 80 -44.19 64.84 -0.95
CA GLU A 80 -45.52 65.05 -0.37
C GLU A 80 -45.83 64.04 0.74
N SER A 81 -45.50 62.76 0.54
CA SER A 81 -45.67 61.73 1.55
C SER A 81 -44.86 62.02 2.83
N ILE A 82 -43.60 62.44 2.67
CA ILE A 82 -42.73 62.80 3.80
C ILE A 82 -43.24 64.06 4.51
N VAL A 83 -43.68 65.07 3.75
CA VAL A 83 -44.28 66.29 4.32
C VAL A 83 -45.54 65.95 5.10
N LYS A 84 -46.43 65.10 4.58
CA LYS A 84 -47.64 64.68 5.30
C LYS A 84 -47.34 63.85 6.54
N LEU A 85 -46.32 62.99 6.48
CA LEU A 85 -45.89 62.18 7.63
C LEU A 85 -45.37 63.09 8.76
N SER A 86 -44.58 64.10 8.40
CA SER A 86 -43.91 64.98 9.37
C SER A 86 -44.82 66.12 9.84
N PHE A 87 -45.71 66.60 8.95
CA PHE A 87 -46.60 67.74 9.14
C PHE A 87 -47.96 67.50 8.45
N PRO A 88 -48.90 66.77 9.08
CA PRO A 88 -50.16 66.33 8.45
C PRO A 88 -51.03 67.45 7.84
N ASN A 89 -50.92 68.67 8.37
CA ASN A 89 -51.68 69.84 7.93
C ASN A 89 -51.03 70.58 6.75
N LYS A 90 -49.91 70.08 6.22
CA LYS A 90 -49.15 70.69 5.13
C LYS A 90 -49.22 69.82 3.88
N THR A 91 -49.33 70.46 2.72
CA THR A 91 -49.42 69.78 1.42
C THR A 91 -48.41 70.36 0.45
N TYR A 92 -47.72 69.47 -0.25
CA TYR A 92 -46.83 69.81 -1.36
C TYR A 92 -47.37 69.16 -2.63
N LEU A 93 -47.73 69.96 -3.62
CA LEU A 93 -48.36 69.49 -4.86
C LEU A 93 -47.39 69.62 -6.03
N TYR A 94 -47.66 68.88 -7.11
CA TYR A 94 -46.85 68.93 -8.32
C TYR A 94 -46.69 70.36 -8.90
N MET A 95 -47.72 71.20 -8.75
CA MET A 95 -47.65 72.61 -9.15
C MET A 95 -46.61 73.41 -8.37
N ASP A 96 -46.35 73.06 -7.11
CA ASP A 96 -45.34 73.71 -6.27
C ASP A 96 -43.91 73.35 -6.69
N LEU A 97 -43.74 72.25 -7.42
CA LEU A 97 -42.46 71.83 -8.02
C LEU A 97 -42.24 72.49 -9.38
N ILE A 98 -43.26 72.53 -10.24
CA ILE A 98 -43.14 73.05 -11.62
C ILE A 98 -43.23 74.59 -11.67
N LYS A 99 -43.96 75.22 -10.75
CA LYS A 99 -44.08 76.67 -10.62
C LYS A 99 -43.79 77.09 -9.17
N PRO A 100 -42.52 77.00 -8.74
CA PRO A 100 -42.18 77.20 -7.35
C PRO A 100 -42.36 78.65 -6.92
N ALA A 101 -43.09 78.85 -5.82
CA ALA A 101 -43.22 80.13 -5.16
C ALA A 101 -42.19 80.24 -4.03
N THR A 102 -41.45 81.35 -3.96
CA THR A 102 -40.35 81.57 -2.99
C THR A 102 -40.77 81.26 -1.55
N ARG A 103 -41.87 81.85 -1.06
CA ARG A 103 -42.34 81.67 0.32
C ARG A 103 -42.75 80.23 0.65
N LYS A 104 -43.45 79.56 -0.27
CA LYS A 104 -43.91 78.17 -0.07
C LYS A 104 -42.74 77.18 -0.17
N THR A 105 -41.78 77.47 -1.03
CA THR A 105 -40.54 76.72 -1.19
C THR A 105 -39.73 76.74 0.09
N LEU A 106 -39.43 77.93 0.63
CA LEU A 106 -38.68 78.08 1.88
C LEU A 106 -39.37 77.36 3.04
N SER A 107 -40.68 77.54 3.20
CA SER A 107 -41.44 76.84 4.23
C SER A 107 -41.42 75.31 4.06
N THR A 108 -41.43 74.79 2.83
CA THR A 108 -41.38 73.35 2.60
C THR A 108 -39.98 72.80 2.89
N LEU A 109 -38.93 73.53 2.50
CA LEU A 109 -37.55 73.13 2.79
C LEU A 109 -37.26 73.15 4.29
N ASP A 110 -37.79 74.11 5.04
CA ASP A 110 -37.69 74.15 6.50
C ASP A 110 -38.26 72.88 7.14
N TYR A 111 -39.49 72.49 6.73
CA TYR A 111 -40.11 71.26 7.21
C TYR A 111 -39.28 70.01 6.90
N LEU A 112 -38.78 69.91 5.67
CA LEU A 112 -37.99 68.76 5.24
C LEU A 112 -36.65 68.69 5.99
N PHE A 113 -35.92 69.80 6.08
CA PHE A 113 -34.62 69.83 6.75
C PHE A 113 -34.75 69.62 8.26
N ASN A 114 -35.81 70.12 8.89
CA ASN A 114 -36.10 69.80 10.28
C ASN A 114 -36.37 68.29 10.48
N PHE A 115 -37.15 67.67 9.61
CA PHE A 115 -37.37 66.21 9.66
C PHE A 115 -36.07 65.43 9.41
N LEU A 116 -35.23 65.85 8.48
CA LEU A 116 -33.93 65.22 8.24
C LEU A 116 -32.98 65.38 9.44
N ALA A 117 -32.98 66.53 10.11
CA ALA A 117 -32.22 66.72 11.34
C ALA A 117 -32.70 65.76 12.44
N TYR A 118 -34.02 65.63 12.61
CA TYR A 118 -34.62 64.66 13.52
C TYR A 118 -34.22 63.22 13.16
N TYR A 119 -34.35 62.84 11.88
CA TYR A 119 -33.95 61.53 11.40
C TYR A 119 -32.48 61.25 11.70
N ASN A 120 -31.56 62.17 11.39
CA ASN A 120 -30.13 61.98 11.62
C ASN A 120 -29.79 61.83 13.12
N LEU A 121 -30.55 62.46 14.03
CA LEU A 121 -30.35 62.32 15.47
C LEU A 121 -30.70 60.90 15.95
N PHE A 122 -31.83 60.35 15.49
CA PHE A 122 -32.34 59.06 15.97
C PHE A 122 -31.97 57.86 15.10
N LYS A 123 -31.44 58.08 13.89
CA LYS A 123 -31.12 57.02 12.92
C LYS A 123 -30.25 55.93 13.54
N LYS A 124 -29.20 56.31 14.28
CA LYS A 124 -28.27 55.34 14.89
C LYS A 124 -28.92 54.51 15.97
N ASP A 125 -29.76 55.12 16.81
CA ASP A 125 -30.40 54.42 17.92
C ASP A 125 -31.50 53.46 17.44
N VAL A 126 -32.23 53.86 16.39
CA VAL A 126 -33.31 53.04 15.82
C VAL A 126 -32.77 51.97 14.86
N LEU A 127 -31.81 52.30 13.99
CA LEU A 127 -31.27 51.37 12.99
C LEU A 127 -30.09 50.55 13.52
N GLY A 128 -29.38 51.01 14.55
CA GLY A 128 -28.22 50.34 15.12
C GLY A 128 -28.48 48.88 15.56
N PRO A 129 -29.56 48.59 16.30
CA PRO A 129 -29.92 47.22 16.65
C PRO A 129 -30.17 46.33 15.43
N VAL A 130 -30.77 46.88 14.37
CA VAL A 130 -31.02 46.17 13.11
C VAL A 130 -29.70 45.91 12.37
N GLU A 131 -28.80 46.89 12.31
CA GLU A 131 -27.47 46.73 11.71
C GLU A 131 -26.63 45.69 12.45
N GLN A 132 -26.66 45.68 13.78
CA GLN A 132 -26.01 44.66 14.61
C GLN A 132 -26.61 43.27 14.36
N GLY A 133 -27.95 43.17 14.28
CA GLY A 133 -28.63 41.94 13.93
C GLY A 133 -28.25 41.40 12.54
N ILE A 134 -28.12 42.29 11.54
CA ILE A 134 -27.63 41.93 10.20
C ILE A 134 -26.20 41.42 10.25
N LYS A 135 -25.29 42.12 10.95
CA LYS A 135 -23.90 41.69 11.11
C LYS A 135 -23.80 40.33 11.79
N ALA A 136 -24.54 40.12 12.89
CA ALA A 136 -24.57 38.85 13.60
C ALA A 136 -25.08 37.70 12.71
N ARG A 137 -26.15 37.94 11.94
CA ARG A 137 -26.65 36.97 10.96
C ARG A 137 -25.59 36.64 9.91
N ASP A 138 -24.89 37.63 9.38
CA ASP A 138 -23.89 37.43 8.34
C ASP A 138 -22.68 36.65 8.87
N THR A 139 -22.26 36.89 10.12
CA THR A 139 -21.24 36.08 10.81
C THR A 139 -21.69 34.64 10.96
N LEU A 140 -22.91 34.39 11.49
CA LEU A 140 -23.45 33.04 11.65
C LEU A 140 -23.58 32.31 10.30
N LEU A 141 -23.99 32.99 9.23
CA LEU A 141 -24.04 32.41 7.89
C LEU A 141 -22.65 32.03 7.38
N ALA A 142 -21.62 32.82 7.68
CA ALA A 142 -20.25 32.47 7.32
C ALA A 142 -19.76 31.24 8.09
N GLU A 143 -20.02 31.15 9.39
CA GLU A 143 -19.70 29.98 10.23
C GLU A 143 -20.41 28.71 9.74
N ILE A 144 -21.70 28.80 9.42
CA ILE A 144 -22.47 27.67 8.85
C ILE A 144 -21.82 27.18 7.55
N LYS A 145 -21.39 28.09 6.67
CA LYS A 145 -20.72 27.72 5.42
C LYS A 145 -19.35 27.06 5.66
N VAL A 146 -18.62 27.46 6.71
CA VAL A 146 -17.37 26.79 7.10
C VAL A 146 -17.66 25.37 7.59
N LYS A 147 -18.60 25.22 8.53
CA LYS A 147 -18.97 23.91 9.09
C LYS A 147 -19.54 22.95 8.05
N GLN A 148 -20.30 23.45 7.07
CA GLN A 148 -20.77 22.65 5.95
C GLN A 148 -19.61 22.09 5.10
N ARG A 149 -18.57 22.89 4.85
CA ARG A 149 -17.39 22.44 4.10
C ARG A 149 -16.59 21.39 4.87
N GLU A 150 -16.37 21.61 6.17
CA GLU A 150 -15.72 20.63 7.05
C GLU A 150 -16.48 19.29 7.06
N LEU A 151 -17.81 19.33 7.18
CA LEU A 151 -18.65 18.13 7.21
C LEU A 151 -18.60 17.35 5.89
N GLU A 152 -18.61 18.03 4.75
CA GLU A 152 -18.44 17.39 3.43
C GLU A 152 -17.05 16.79 3.25
N GLN A 153 -16.00 17.42 3.80
CA GLN A 153 -14.66 16.84 3.80
C GLN A 153 -14.61 15.58 4.68
N HIS A 154 -15.17 15.63 5.89
CA HIS A 154 -15.26 14.46 6.76
C HIS A 154 -16.03 13.30 6.11
N LYS A 155 -17.13 13.56 5.42
CA LYS A 155 -17.86 12.52 4.67
C LYS A 155 -16.99 11.83 3.63
N LYS A 156 -16.19 12.61 2.87
CA LYS A 156 -15.25 12.04 1.89
C LYS A 156 -14.20 11.17 2.56
N THR A 157 -13.58 11.65 3.63
CA THR A 157 -12.58 10.88 4.39
C THR A 157 -13.17 9.59 4.96
N VAL A 158 -14.37 9.64 5.54
CA VAL A 158 -15.06 8.44 6.06
C VAL A 158 -15.37 7.46 4.93
N ALA A 159 -15.81 7.94 3.76
CA ALA A 159 -16.06 7.07 2.61
C ALA A 159 -14.79 6.35 2.14
N THR A 160 -13.65 7.07 2.07
CA THR A 160 -12.35 6.47 1.74
C THR A 160 -11.93 5.43 2.78
N ILE A 161 -11.97 5.77 4.08
CA ILE A 161 -11.62 4.84 5.15
C ILE A 161 -12.50 3.59 5.11
N THR A 162 -13.79 3.75 4.82
CA THR A 162 -14.73 2.61 4.73
C THR A 162 -14.38 1.71 3.55
N ALA A 163 -14.05 2.28 2.38
CA ALA A 163 -13.60 1.52 1.22
C ALA A 163 -12.30 0.77 1.50
N ASP A 164 -11.32 1.42 2.12
CA ASP A 164 -10.05 0.82 2.51
C ASP A 164 -10.25 -0.31 3.54
N MET A 165 -11.13 -0.12 4.53
CA MET A 165 -11.49 -1.18 5.48
C MET A 165 -12.08 -2.40 4.79
N GLU A 166 -12.96 -2.23 3.81
CA GLU A 166 -13.53 -3.36 3.06
C GLU A 166 -12.47 -4.05 2.20
N ALA A 167 -11.57 -3.29 1.56
CA ALA A 167 -10.43 -3.86 0.83
C ALA A 167 -9.52 -4.69 1.74
N CYS A 168 -9.15 -4.16 2.90
CA CYS A 168 -8.36 -4.88 3.90
C CYS A 168 -9.07 -6.15 4.40
N LYS A 169 -10.39 -6.10 4.65
CA LYS A 169 -11.16 -7.29 5.03
C LYS A 169 -11.11 -8.38 3.96
N LEU A 170 -11.23 -8.01 2.68
CA LEU A 170 -11.13 -8.95 1.57
C LEU A 170 -9.74 -9.59 1.51
N GLU A 171 -8.68 -8.80 1.68
CA GLU A 171 -7.30 -9.28 1.67
C GLU A 171 -6.99 -10.19 2.87
N ILE A 172 -7.47 -9.85 4.06
CA ILE A 172 -7.40 -10.73 5.24
C ILE A 172 -8.08 -12.07 4.97
N ASN A 173 -9.25 -12.07 4.34
CA ASN A 173 -9.96 -13.30 4.02
C ASN A 173 -9.20 -14.15 2.98
N LYS A 174 -8.59 -13.52 1.98
CA LYS A 174 -7.72 -14.20 1.01
C LYS A 174 -6.51 -14.84 1.69
N LEU A 175 -5.79 -14.09 2.52
CA LEU A 175 -4.63 -14.59 3.26
C LEU A 175 -5.02 -15.73 4.23
N LYS A 176 -6.19 -15.67 4.85
CA LYS A 176 -6.72 -16.78 5.67
C LYS A 176 -6.95 -18.04 4.85
N ALA A 177 -7.49 -17.91 3.63
CA ALA A 177 -7.69 -19.03 2.73
C ALA A 177 -6.36 -19.64 2.27
N GLU A 178 -5.39 -18.82 1.88
CA GLU A 178 -4.03 -19.23 1.51
C GLU A 178 -3.31 -19.92 2.69
N LEU A 179 -3.46 -19.39 3.90
CA LEU A 179 -2.92 -20.01 5.12
C LEU A 179 -3.54 -21.38 5.37
N HIS A 180 -4.84 -21.54 5.16
CA HIS A 180 -5.50 -22.83 5.31
C HIS A 180 -4.99 -23.83 4.25
N GLU A 181 -4.92 -23.42 2.98
CA GLU A 181 -4.42 -24.26 1.90
C GLU A 181 -2.97 -24.70 2.15
N THR A 182 -2.08 -23.77 2.50
CA THR A 182 -0.67 -24.08 2.82
C THR A 182 -0.54 -25.01 4.02
N LYS A 183 -1.35 -24.82 5.08
CA LYS A 183 -1.42 -25.77 6.21
C LYS A 183 -1.82 -27.18 5.77
N THR A 184 -2.81 -27.31 4.88
CA THR A 184 -3.21 -28.63 4.36
C THR A 184 -2.14 -29.28 3.49
N LYS A 185 -1.44 -28.49 2.65
CA LYS A 185 -0.30 -28.97 1.83
C LYS A 185 0.85 -29.45 2.73
N LEU A 186 1.17 -28.68 3.77
CA LEU A 186 2.19 -29.04 4.75
C LEU A 186 1.85 -30.34 5.49
N ALA A 187 0.58 -30.51 5.90
CA ALA A 187 0.13 -31.75 6.55
C ALA A 187 0.27 -32.97 5.64
N ARG A 188 -0.05 -32.82 4.34
CA ARG A 188 0.15 -33.89 3.34
C ARG A 188 1.62 -34.22 3.13
N GLN A 189 2.47 -33.20 3.02
CA GLN A 189 3.92 -33.41 2.90
C GLN A 189 4.49 -34.11 4.13
N LYS A 190 4.14 -33.66 5.35
CA LYS A 190 4.56 -34.35 6.58
C LYS A 190 4.17 -35.82 6.60
N LYS A 191 2.96 -36.16 6.17
CA LYS A 191 2.52 -37.56 6.07
C LYS A 191 3.38 -38.34 5.06
N SER A 192 3.61 -37.79 3.88
CA SER A 192 4.45 -38.41 2.85
C SER A 192 5.90 -38.57 3.30
N THR A 193 6.46 -37.59 4.02
CA THR A 193 7.82 -37.69 4.59
C THR A 193 7.89 -38.78 5.65
N SER A 194 6.91 -38.87 6.54
CA SER A 194 6.84 -39.96 7.53
C SER A 194 6.72 -41.34 6.87
N GLU A 195 5.95 -41.46 5.79
CA GLU A 195 5.88 -42.71 5.01
C GLU A 195 7.23 -43.06 4.36
N GLN A 196 7.97 -42.06 3.86
CA GLN A 196 9.32 -42.26 3.31
C GLN A 196 10.33 -42.63 4.40
N GLU A 197 10.28 -42.02 5.58
CA GLU A 197 11.13 -42.35 6.73
C GLU A 197 10.91 -43.81 7.16
N ASN A 198 9.65 -44.24 7.29
CA ASN A 198 9.33 -45.63 7.60
C ASN A 198 9.84 -46.60 6.52
N GLY A 199 9.77 -46.19 5.24
CA GLY A 199 10.31 -46.96 4.13
C GLY A 199 11.83 -47.08 4.17
N LEU A 200 12.53 -45.99 4.49
CA LEU A 200 13.98 -45.98 4.69
C LEU A 200 14.38 -46.90 5.86
N GLU A 201 13.67 -46.82 6.99
CA GLU A 201 13.93 -47.68 8.15
C GLU A 201 13.76 -49.17 7.79
N HIS A 202 12.75 -49.53 6.99
CA HIS A 202 12.59 -50.88 6.47
C HIS A 202 13.77 -51.30 5.57
N TYR A 203 14.24 -50.43 4.68
CA TYR A 203 15.39 -50.73 3.83
C TYR A 203 16.69 -50.86 4.63
N GLU A 204 16.91 -50.03 5.66
CA GLU A 204 18.05 -50.15 6.57
C GLU A 204 18.01 -51.47 7.35
N GLN A 205 16.84 -51.91 7.80
CA GLN A 205 16.66 -53.23 8.43
C GLN A 205 17.00 -54.36 7.44
N GLN A 206 16.54 -54.26 6.20
CA GLN A 206 16.82 -55.24 5.15
C GLN A 206 18.31 -55.28 4.78
N GLU A 207 18.97 -54.13 4.68
CA GLU A 207 20.42 -54.03 4.46
C GLU A 207 21.19 -54.68 5.61
N ASN A 208 20.81 -54.39 6.86
CA ASN A 208 21.42 -55.00 8.04
C ASN A 208 21.26 -56.52 8.07
N GLU A 209 20.10 -57.05 7.69
CA GLU A 209 19.91 -58.50 7.55
C GLU A 209 20.77 -59.11 6.45
N LEU A 210 20.82 -58.47 5.27
CA LEU A 210 21.66 -58.93 4.16
C LEU A 210 23.14 -58.91 4.56
N ASN A 211 23.60 -57.85 5.22
CA ASN A 211 24.97 -57.76 5.74
C ASN A 211 25.28 -58.86 6.77
N LYS A 212 24.33 -59.20 7.65
CA LYS A 212 24.47 -60.36 8.56
C LYS A 212 24.58 -61.67 7.79
N ARG A 213 23.76 -61.87 6.75
CA ARG A 213 23.83 -63.05 5.88
C ARG A 213 25.17 -63.13 5.14
N ILE A 214 25.64 -62.02 4.57
CA ILE A 214 26.95 -61.94 3.91
C ILE A 214 28.05 -62.37 4.88
N LYS A 215 28.11 -61.78 6.08
CA LYS A 215 29.08 -62.18 7.11
C LYS A 215 29.00 -63.66 7.48
N HIS A 216 27.80 -64.23 7.56
CA HIS A 216 27.61 -65.65 7.82
C HIS A 216 28.16 -66.53 6.68
N TRP A 217 27.90 -66.16 5.42
CA TRP A 217 28.44 -66.87 4.26
C TRP A 217 29.96 -66.73 4.17
N GLU A 218 30.52 -65.54 4.44
CA GLU A 218 31.96 -65.32 4.51
C GLU A 218 32.65 -66.21 5.56
N GLN A 219 31.99 -66.51 6.68
CA GLN A 219 32.50 -67.44 7.70
C GLN A 219 32.45 -68.92 7.30
N LEU A 220 31.53 -69.30 6.40
CA LEU A 220 31.38 -70.68 5.92
C LEU A 220 32.30 -71.02 4.74
N VAL A 221 32.82 -70.01 4.04
CA VAL A 221 33.78 -70.20 2.96
C VAL A 221 35.14 -70.52 3.55
N VAL A 222 35.68 -71.69 3.20
CA VAL A 222 37.06 -72.07 3.56
C VAL A 222 38.02 -71.12 2.85
N GLU A 223 38.92 -70.49 3.62
CA GLU A 223 39.92 -69.57 3.05
C GLU A 223 40.70 -70.23 1.92
N GLU A 224 40.89 -69.50 0.82
CA GLU A 224 41.51 -69.98 -0.42
C GLU A 224 42.92 -70.58 -0.17
N ASN A 225 43.60 -70.09 0.87
CA ASN A 225 44.89 -70.59 1.35
C ASN A 225 44.81 -72.02 1.90
N GLN A 226 43.74 -72.38 2.62
CA GLN A 226 43.56 -73.74 3.15
C GLN A 226 43.27 -74.74 2.02
N VAL A 227 42.56 -74.30 0.97
CA VAL A 227 42.31 -75.09 -0.24
C VAL A 227 43.60 -75.30 -1.04
N LEU A 228 44.46 -74.28 -1.12
CA LEU A 228 45.79 -74.37 -1.75
C LEU A 228 46.72 -75.33 -0.99
N GLU A 229 46.73 -75.27 0.34
CA GLU A 229 47.52 -76.17 1.20
C GLU A 229 47.07 -77.63 1.02
N LEU A 230 45.76 -77.89 1.00
CA LEU A 230 45.18 -79.21 0.73
C LEU A 230 45.52 -79.72 -0.67
N LYS A 231 45.46 -78.87 -1.70
CA LYS A 231 45.88 -79.25 -3.07
C LYS A 231 47.36 -79.65 -3.10
N LYS A 232 48.21 -78.95 -2.36
CA LYS A 232 49.65 -79.24 -2.25
C LYS A 232 49.90 -80.55 -1.52
N GLN A 233 49.16 -80.82 -0.44
CA GLN A 233 49.22 -82.10 0.29
C GLN A 233 48.75 -83.27 -0.59
N ILE A 234 47.64 -83.11 -1.32
CA ILE A 234 47.14 -84.12 -2.27
C ILE A 234 48.19 -84.41 -3.36
N GLN A 235 48.82 -83.39 -3.93
CA GLN A 235 49.91 -83.57 -4.90
C GLN A 235 51.10 -84.34 -4.31
N SER A 236 51.49 -84.04 -3.07
CA SER A 236 52.55 -84.76 -2.38
C SER A 236 52.18 -86.23 -2.14
N THR A 237 50.93 -86.52 -1.78
CA THR A 237 50.45 -87.90 -1.61
C THR A 237 50.39 -88.66 -2.94
N ILE A 238 49.98 -88.00 -4.03
CA ILE A 238 49.96 -88.61 -5.37
C ILE A 238 51.39 -89.01 -5.79
N LEU A 239 52.38 -88.13 -5.60
CA LEU A 239 53.78 -88.44 -5.88
C LEU A 239 54.31 -89.61 -5.02
N HIS A 240 53.87 -89.70 -3.77
CA HIS A 240 54.23 -90.81 -2.89
C HIS A 240 53.58 -92.13 -3.33
N VAL A 241 52.30 -92.12 -3.73
CA VAL A 241 51.60 -93.28 -4.29
C VAL A 241 52.26 -93.74 -5.60
N GLU A 242 52.71 -92.83 -6.45
CA GLU A 242 53.47 -93.17 -7.66
C GLU A 242 54.83 -93.79 -7.34
N SER A 243 55.49 -93.34 -6.28
CA SER A 243 56.71 -93.97 -5.75
C SER A 243 56.44 -95.39 -5.25
N CYS A 244 55.39 -95.59 -4.44
CA CYS A 244 55.00 -96.91 -3.96
C CYS A 244 54.56 -97.85 -5.10
N LYS A 245 53.92 -97.33 -6.16
CA LYS A 245 53.60 -98.14 -7.35
C LYS A 245 54.86 -98.59 -8.10
N LYS A 246 55.92 -97.77 -8.14
CA LYS A 246 57.21 -98.15 -8.74
C LYS A 246 57.94 -99.20 -7.89
N GLU A 247 57.85 -99.13 -6.57
CA GLU A 247 58.36 -100.16 -5.65
C GLU A 247 57.53 -101.45 -5.73
N LEU A 248 56.21 -101.35 -5.92
CA LEU A 248 55.36 -102.53 -6.11
C LEU A 248 55.71 -103.26 -7.42
N ALA A 249 55.92 -102.52 -8.51
CA ALA A 249 56.34 -103.08 -9.79
C ALA A 249 57.72 -103.74 -9.73
N SER A 250 58.65 -103.23 -8.90
CA SER A 250 59.95 -103.88 -8.70
C SER A 250 59.85 -105.15 -7.85
N THR A 251 58.90 -105.21 -6.92
CA THR A 251 58.60 -106.44 -6.16
C THR A 251 57.82 -107.49 -6.97
N GLU A 252 56.92 -107.07 -7.87
CA GLU A 252 56.23 -107.98 -8.80
C GLU A 252 57.22 -108.63 -9.79
N GLN A 253 58.22 -107.89 -10.27
CA GLN A 253 59.29 -108.44 -11.12
C GLN A 253 60.14 -109.51 -10.40
N ILE A 254 60.32 -109.38 -9.09
CA ILE A 254 61.02 -110.39 -8.26
C ILE A 254 60.16 -111.64 -8.06
N ILE A 255 58.84 -111.49 -7.92
CA ILE A 255 57.89 -112.61 -7.74
C ILE A 255 57.69 -113.39 -9.04
N ASP A 256 57.61 -112.72 -10.20
CA ASP A 256 57.47 -113.37 -11.51
C ASP A 256 58.70 -114.23 -11.86
N SER A 257 59.89 -113.85 -11.40
CA SER A 257 61.11 -114.65 -11.56
C SER A 257 61.11 -115.96 -10.73
N GLN A 258 60.40 -115.98 -9.60
CA GLN A 258 60.25 -117.17 -8.75
C GLN A 258 59.06 -118.07 -9.15
N ARG A 259 58.07 -117.50 -9.86
CA ARG A 259 56.88 -118.21 -10.34
C ARG A 259 57.13 -119.03 -11.61
N SER A 260 57.98 -118.52 -12.51
CA SER A 260 58.43 -119.23 -13.74
C SER A 260 59.15 -120.56 -13.46
N LEU A 261 59.79 -120.71 -12.30
CA LEU A 261 60.53 -121.92 -11.90
C LEU A 261 59.63 -123.01 -11.31
N ILE A 262 58.39 -122.67 -10.94
CA ILE A 262 57.38 -123.57 -10.34
C ILE A 262 56.33 -123.99 -11.40
N GLU A 263 56.05 -123.15 -12.39
CA GLU A 263 55.10 -123.42 -13.49
C GLU A 263 55.60 -124.46 -14.51
N ASP A 264 56.91 -124.55 -14.78
CA ASP A 264 57.48 -125.52 -15.73
C ASP A 264 57.36 -126.99 -15.27
N SER A 265 57.07 -127.23 -13.98
CA SER A 265 57.02 -128.59 -13.41
C SER A 265 55.62 -129.16 -13.15
N GLN A 266 54.52 -128.42 -13.37
CA GLN A 266 53.19 -128.88 -12.93
C GLN A 266 52.07 -128.93 -13.99
N GLN A 267 52.21 -128.39 -15.21
CA GLN A 267 51.07 -128.36 -16.15
C GLN A 267 51.36 -128.79 -17.60
N ILE A 268 52.33 -129.71 -17.76
CA ILE A 268 52.45 -130.60 -18.93
C ILE A 268 51.27 -131.61 -19.05
N VAL A 269 50.34 -131.70 -18.09
CA VAL A 269 49.51 -132.91 -17.96
C VAL A 269 48.01 -132.82 -18.27
N VAL A 270 47.29 -131.70 -18.20
CA VAL A 270 45.81 -131.88 -18.08
C VAL A 270 44.87 -131.20 -19.06
N ALA A 271 45.21 -130.12 -19.76
CA ALA A 271 44.20 -129.55 -20.65
C ALA A 271 44.84 -128.65 -21.70
N LEU A 272 45.21 -129.12 -22.89
CA LEU A 272 44.35 -129.89 -23.79
C LEU A 272 42.88 -129.45 -23.69
N GLU A 273 42.54 -128.59 -24.64
CA GLU A 273 41.48 -128.95 -25.60
C GLU A 273 40.05 -128.48 -25.38
N LYS A 274 39.73 -127.59 -24.42
CA LYS A 274 38.36 -127.06 -24.38
C LYS A 274 38.28 -125.55 -24.19
N ALA A 275 38.23 -124.87 -25.32
CA ALA A 275 37.38 -123.71 -25.62
C ALA A 275 38.09 -122.37 -25.91
N THR A 276 38.69 -122.31 -27.10
CA THR A 276 38.40 -121.27 -28.11
C THR A 276 36.89 -121.28 -28.44
N PRO A 277 36.12 -120.20 -28.73
CA PRO A 277 36.33 -118.73 -28.69
C PRO A 277 35.13 -117.96 -28.03
N LEU A 278 35.15 -116.59 -27.97
CA LEU A 278 34.03 -115.67 -28.27
C LEU A 278 34.33 -114.18 -27.88
N LEU A 279 34.35 -113.32 -28.92
CA LEU A 279 33.98 -111.89 -29.07
C LEU A 279 34.34 -110.85 -27.97
N THR A 280 35.18 -109.82 -28.21
CA THR A 280 35.09 -108.58 -29.03
C THR A 280 34.24 -107.42 -28.49
N LEU A 281 34.90 -106.24 -28.48
CA LEU A 281 34.43 -104.87 -28.80
C LEU A 281 33.23 -104.30 -28.02
N SER A 282 33.44 -103.19 -27.30
CA SER A 282 33.04 -101.84 -27.77
C SER A 282 33.10 -100.74 -26.67
N GLN A 283 33.29 -99.49 -27.13
CA GLN A 283 33.00 -98.19 -26.46
C GLN A 283 34.02 -97.68 -25.42
N LEU A 284 34.79 -96.59 -25.56
CA LEU A 284 34.95 -95.49 -26.53
C LEU A 284 33.72 -94.68 -26.97
N GLU A 285 32.83 -94.31 -26.04
CA GLU A 285 31.73 -93.36 -26.33
C GLU A 285 31.58 -92.13 -25.42
N ASP A 286 32.35 -92.00 -24.32
CA ASP A 286 32.12 -90.85 -23.40
C ASP A 286 32.98 -89.60 -23.66
N TYR A 287 33.84 -89.60 -24.68
CA TYR A 287 34.72 -88.45 -24.95
C TYR A 287 34.15 -87.43 -25.97
N LYS A 288 32.98 -87.68 -26.57
CA LYS A 288 32.36 -86.79 -27.59
C LYS A 288 31.30 -85.82 -27.07
N LYS A 289 30.94 -85.87 -25.78
CA LYS A 289 29.83 -85.05 -25.23
C LYS A 289 30.24 -83.69 -24.63
N ASN A 290 31.51 -83.50 -24.25
CA ASN A 290 31.94 -82.30 -23.52
C ASN A 290 32.47 -81.14 -24.38
N THR A 291 32.63 -81.31 -25.69
CA THR A 291 33.24 -80.29 -26.55
C THR A 291 32.27 -79.22 -27.09
N LYS A 292 30.96 -79.38 -26.89
CA LYS A 292 29.93 -78.44 -27.42
C LYS A 292 29.43 -77.37 -26.44
N GLN A 293 29.78 -77.45 -25.15
CA GLN A 293 29.33 -76.46 -24.16
C GLN A 293 30.26 -75.24 -24.03
N LEU A 294 31.48 -75.31 -24.58
CA LEU A 294 32.50 -74.24 -24.50
C LEU A 294 32.39 -73.17 -25.62
N GLU A 295 31.63 -73.41 -26.70
CA GLU A 295 31.46 -72.44 -27.80
C GLU A 295 30.31 -71.44 -27.59
N VAL A 296 29.34 -71.74 -26.73
CA VAL A 296 28.14 -70.89 -26.54
C VAL A 296 28.44 -69.68 -25.64
N LEU A 297 29.32 -69.82 -24.65
CA LEU A 297 29.70 -68.73 -23.74
C LEU A 297 30.63 -67.68 -24.39
N ARG A 298 31.40 -68.07 -25.41
CA ARG A 298 32.31 -67.14 -26.14
C ARG A 298 31.58 -66.15 -27.06
N LYS A 299 30.31 -66.40 -27.42
CA LYS A 299 29.54 -65.54 -28.34
C LYS A 299 28.75 -64.41 -27.66
N GLN A 300 28.67 -64.38 -26.31
CA GLN A 300 27.89 -63.36 -25.57
C GLN A 300 28.73 -62.22 -24.97
N LEU A 301 30.06 -62.34 -24.94
CA LEU A 301 30.98 -61.33 -24.38
C LEU A 301 30.91 -59.94 -25.05
N PRO A 302 30.86 -59.81 -26.40
CA PRO A 302 30.92 -58.52 -27.06
C PRO A 302 29.69 -57.62 -26.83
N ALA A 303 28.53 -58.21 -26.55
CA ALA A 303 27.28 -57.48 -26.33
C ALA A 303 27.20 -56.84 -24.93
N LEU A 304 27.84 -57.46 -23.93
CA LEU A 304 27.91 -56.93 -22.56
C LEU A 304 28.95 -55.80 -22.44
N GLU A 305 30.09 -55.91 -23.13
CA GLU A 305 31.12 -54.86 -23.16
C GLU A 305 30.64 -53.57 -23.84
N ALA A 306 29.87 -53.68 -24.94
CA ALA A 306 29.29 -52.52 -25.63
C ALA A 306 28.22 -51.80 -24.78
N ARG A 307 27.45 -52.52 -23.97
CA ARG A 307 26.44 -51.94 -23.06
C ARG A 307 27.10 -51.20 -21.89
N ASN A 308 28.21 -51.73 -21.38
CA ASN A 308 28.95 -51.13 -20.27
C ASN A 308 29.67 -49.84 -20.70
N GLN A 309 30.28 -49.80 -21.90
CA GLN A 309 30.89 -48.58 -22.45
C GLN A 309 29.87 -47.47 -22.73
N LYS A 310 28.62 -47.80 -23.07
CA LYS A 310 27.54 -46.81 -23.26
C LYS A 310 27.11 -46.19 -21.93
N ALA A 311 26.92 -47.01 -20.89
CA ALA A 311 26.58 -46.53 -19.55
C ALA A 311 27.68 -45.65 -18.94
N LEU A 312 28.95 -45.96 -19.21
CA LEU A 312 30.09 -45.17 -18.72
C LEU A 312 30.15 -43.77 -19.36
N LYS A 313 29.85 -43.66 -20.67
CA LYS A 313 29.77 -42.38 -21.37
C LYS A 313 28.56 -41.52 -20.93
N GLU A 314 27.43 -42.15 -20.62
CA GLU A 314 26.25 -41.47 -20.08
C GLU A 314 26.48 -40.98 -18.64
N ALA A 315 27.18 -41.75 -17.81
CA ALA A 315 27.59 -41.34 -16.47
C ALA A 315 28.61 -40.18 -16.49
N GLU A 316 29.57 -40.18 -17.41
CA GLU A 316 30.52 -39.06 -17.59
C GLU A 316 29.84 -37.79 -18.10
N ALA A 317 28.83 -37.91 -18.98
CA ALA A 317 28.02 -36.77 -19.43
C ALA A 317 27.18 -36.17 -18.29
N GLY A 318 26.56 -37.03 -17.46
CA GLY A 318 25.83 -36.60 -16.26
C GLY A 318 26.74 -35.91 -15.23
N LYS A 319 27.98 -36.38 -15.08
CA LYS A 319 28.96 -35.77 -14.18
C LYS A 319 29.40 -34.39 -14.62
N LYS A 320 29.48 -34.12 -15.93
CA LYS A 320 29.77 -32.78 -16.48
C LYS A 320 28.61 -31.81 -16.24
N LEU A 321 27.37 -32.23 -16.51
CA LEU A 321 26.17 -31.42 -16.25
C LEU A 321 26.02 -31.05 -14.76
N LEU A 322 26.28 -32.00 -13.86
CA LEU A 322 26.27 -31.74 -12.41
C LEU A 322 27.37 -30.77 -11.97
N LEU A 323 28.53 -30.77 -12.66
CA LEU A 323 29.61 -29.83 -12.36
C LEU A 323 29.22 -28.40 -12.78
N ASP A 324 28.60 -28.27 -13.95
CA ASP A 324 28.14 -26.98 -14.49
C ASP A 324 26.98 -26.42 -13.64
N GLU A 325 26.02 -27.24 -13.22
CA GLU A 325 24.96 -26.84 -12.30
C GLU A 325 25.52 -26.42 -10.93
N LYS A 326 26.52 -27.13 -10.42
CA LYS A 326 27.18 -26.77 -9.16
C LYS A 326 27.87 -25.40 -9.25
N GLN A 327 28.52 -25.09 -10.38
CA GLN A 327 29.12 -23.77 -10.62
C GLN A 327 28.07 -22.66 -10.73
N GLN A 328 26.93 -22.90 -11.40
CA GLN A 328 25.84 -21.93 -11.46
C GLN A 328 25.21 -21.66 -10.10
N ILE A 329 24.99 -22.69 -9.28
CA ILE A 329 24.49 -22.55 -7.91
C ILE A 329 25.47 -21.74 -7.05
N GLN A 330 26.78 -21.94 -7.23
CA GLN A 330 27.80 -21.20 -6.50
C GLN A 330 27.85 -19.72 -6.89
N GLN A 331 27.73 -19.40 -8.18
CA GLN A 331 27.62 -18.02 -8.66
C GLN A 331 26.35 -17.31 -8.16
N LEU A 332 25.21 -18.01 -8.14
CA LEU A 332 23.95 -17.47 -7.59
C LEU A 332 24.03 -17.21 -6.09
N ARG A 333 24.72 -18.07 -5.33
CA ARG A 333 24.96 -17.86 -3.90
C ARG A 333 25.83 -16.63 -3.63
N GLU A 334 26.87 -16.42 -4.43
CA GLU A 334 27.73 -15.24 -4.28
C GLU A 334 26.96 -13.95 -4.63
N LYS A 335 26.14 -13.97 -5.69
CA LYS A 335 25.27 -12.85 -6.06
C LYS A 335 24.23 -12.52 -4.98
N HIS A 336 23.56 -13.53 -4.42
CA HIS A 336 22.63 -13.30 -3.31
C HIS A 336 23.34 -12.80 -2.05
N LYS A 337 24.59 -13.21 -1.81
CA LYS A 337 25.38 -12.73 -0.68
C LYS A 337 25.76 -11.24 -0.85
N THR A 338 26.06 -10.79 -2.06
CA THR A 338 26.30 -9.36 -2.32
C THR A 338 25.02 -8.55 -2.22
N GLU A 339 23.93 -9.00 -2.83
CA GLU A 339 22.61 -8.33 -2.75
C GLU A 339 22.10 -8.25 -1.30
N SER A 340 22.30 -9.30 -0.51
CA SER A 340 21.94 -9.31 0.91
C SER A 340 22.77 -8.33 1.75
N LYS A 341 24.04 -8.08 1.38
CA LYS A 341 24.87 -7.08 2.07
C LYS A 341 24.43 -5.66 1.72
N GLU A 342 24.19 -5.39 0.44
CA GLU A 342 23.68 -4.08 -0.02
C GLU A 342 22.31 -3.76 0.60
N ALA A 343 21.42 -4.76 0.68
CA ALA A 343 20.14 -4.60 1.35
C ALA A 343 20.29 -4.32 2.86
N GLN A 344 21.26 -4.96 3.52
CA GLN A 344 21.54 -4.74 4.94
C GLN A 344 22.11 -3.33 5.19
N GLU A 345 23.03 -2.86 4.36
CA GLU A 345 23.57 -1.48 4.43
C GLU A 345 22.46 -0.43 4.23
N HIS A 346 21.52 -0.67 3.31
CA HIS A 346 20.36 0.20 3.13
C HIS A 346 19.39 0.21 4.31
N ILE A 347 19.24 -0.91 5.02
CA ILE A 347 18.42 -0.98 6.23
C ILE A 347 19.07 -0.17 7.34
N GLU A 348 20.36 -0.38 7.59
CA GLU A 348 21.12 0.35 8.63
C GLU A 348 21.09 1.87 8.38
N GLN A 349 21.25 2.30 7.12
CA GLN A 349 21.15 3.71 6.76
C GLN A 349 19.75 4.29 7.06
N ARG A 350 18.68 3.55 6.74
CA ARG A 350 17.30 3.97 7.05
C ARG A 350 17.01 3.99 8.55
N GLU A 351 17.58 3.07 9.32
CA GLU A 351 17.45 3.08 10.78
C GLU A 351 18.09 4.34 11.39
N THR A 352 19.27 4.74 10.91
CA THR A 352 19.91 5.99 11.36
C THR A 352 19.09 7.23 10.98
N ASP A 353 18.48 7.26 9.78
CA ASP A 353 17.59 8.34 9.36
C ASP A 353 16.30 8.40 10.20
N ILE A 354 15.72 7.24 10.53
CA ILE A 354 14.53 7.14 11.39
C ILE A 354 14.86 7.63 12.79
N GLU A 355 16.01 7.23 13.35
CA GLU A 355 16.44 7.69 14.67
C GLU A 355 16.67 9.21 14.69
N GLY A 356 17.31 9.76 13.66
CA GLY A 356 17.49 11.21 13.50
C GLY A 356 16.16 11.97 13.41
N ARG A 357 15.21 11.46 12.62
CA ARG A 357 13.84 12.06 12.54
C ARG A 357 13.08 11.93 13.85
N GLY A 358 13.26 10.82 14.58
CA GLY A 358 12.67 10.63 15.91
C GLY A 358 13.12 11.72 16.89
N LYS A 359 14.43 12.02 16.92
CA LYS A 359 14.99 13.11 17.74
C LYS A 359 14.39 14.47 17.36
N ALA A 360 14.30 14.79 16.07
CA ALA A 360 13.69 16.04 15.60
C ALA A 360 12.20 16.16 15.97
N VAL A 361 11.44 15.04 15.94
CA VAL A 361 10.04 15.04 16.37
C VAL A 361 9.92 15.29 17.88
N THR A 362 10.80 14.69 18.69
CA THR A 362 10.79 14.94 20.14
C THR A 362 11.16 16.39 20.48
N GLU A 363 12.09 17.00 19.74
CA GLU A 363 12.42 18.42 19.90
C GLU A 363 11.23 19.33 19.57
N LEU A 364 10.55 19.07 18.44
CA LEU A 364 9.34 19.82 18.05
C LEU A 364 8.16 19.59 19.00
N GLN A 365 8.05 18.41 19.62
CA GLN A 365 7.04 18.16 20.65
C GLN A 365 7.33 18.99 21.90
N ASN A 366 8.57 19.01 22.37
CA ASN A 366 8.98 19.82 23.53
C ASN A 366 8.77 21.33 23.25
N GLU A 367 9.08 21.80 22.04
CA GLU A 367 8.82 23.19 21.64
C GLU A 367 7.32 23.53 21.64
N ASN A 368 6.49 22.62 21.13
CA ASN A 368 5.03 22.80 21.14
C ASN A 368 4.47 22.80 22.56
N GLU A 369 4.96 21.93 23.45
CA GLU A 369 4.57 21.90 24.86
C GLU A 369 4.96 23.23 25.56
N ALA A 370 6.18 23.72 25.32
CA ALA A 370 6.63 25.01 25.85
C ALA A 370 5.79 26.19 25.34
N LEU A 371 5.40 26.19 24.06
CA LEU A 371 4.51 27.20 23.49
C LEU A 371 3.09 27.10 24.05
N ALA A 372 2.58 25.89 24.29
CA ALA A 372 1.28 25.68 24.90
C ALA A 372 1.24 26.24 26.33
N GLU A 373 2.27 25.98 27.15
CA GLU A 373 2.40 26.58 28.49
C GLU A 373 2.48 28.12 28.42
N GLN A 374 3.14 28.67 27.40
CA GLN A 374 3.24 30.11 27.23
C GLN A 374 1.90 30.75 26.86
N ILE A 375 1.11 30.08 26.01
CA ILE A 375 -0.25 30.49 25.66
C ILE A 375 -1.14 30.46 26.89
N GLU A 376 -1.10 29.38 27.68
CA GLU A 376 -1.87 29.25 28.92
C GLU A 376 -1.55 30.38 29.90
N LYS A 377 -0.26 30.68 30.13
CA LYS A 377 0.17 31.82 30.96
C LYS A 377 -0.33 33.17 30.42
N GLN A 378 -0.36 33.34 29.09
CA GLN A 378 -0.89 34.57 28.47
C GLN A 378 -2.41 34.68 28.61
N GLU A 379 -3.13 33.57 28.53
CA GLU A 379 -4.58 33.52 28.75
C GLU A 379 -4.94 33.80 30.22
N GLU A 380 -4.18 33.26 31.17
CA GLU A 380 -4.33 33.59 32.60
C GLU A 380 -4.06 35.07 32.87
N LEU A 381 -2.95 35.62 32.33
CA LEU A 381 -2.64 37.05 32.43
C LEU A 381 -3.75 37.92 31.82
N ARG A 382 -4.30 37.50 30.67
CA ARG A 382 -5.42 38.18 30.03
C ARG A 382 -6.67 38.12 30.90
N GLY A 383 -6.96 36.98 31.54
CA GLY A 383 -8.06 36.84 32.50
C GLY A 383 -7.92 37.81 33.67
N ILE A 384 -6.75 37.84 34.31
CA ILE A 384 -6.44 38.75 35.42
C ILE A 384 -6.54 40.23 34.98
N LEU A 385 -6.08 40.57 33.78
CA LEU A 385 -6.21 41.91 33.23
C LEU A 385 -7.67 42.28 32.96
N CYS A 386 -8.47 41.36 32.43
CA CYS A 386 -9.90 41.56 32.20
C CYS A 386 -10.65 41.78 33.52
N GLU A 387 -10.41 40.96 34.54
CA GLU A 387 -11.02 41.12 35.88
C GLU A 387 -10.62 42.46 36.53
N ASN A 388 -9.33 42.82 36.48
CA ASN A 388 -8.87 44.10 37.01
C ASN A 388 -9.44 45.30 36.26
N LEU A 389 -9.62 45.20 34.94
CA LEU A 389 -10.27 46.24 34.14
C LEU A 389 -11.76 46.37 34.49
N GLU A 390 -12.46 45.26 34.74
CA GLU A 390 -13.85 45.26 35.21
C GLU A 390 -13.98 45.92 36.60
N ILE A 391 -13.04 45.66 37.51
CA ILE A 391 -13.01 46.28 38.85
C ILE A 391 -12.73 47.78 38.77
N ILE A 392 -11.78 48.21 37.92
CA ILE A 392 -11.36 49.62 37.81
C ILE A 392 -12.40 50.48 37.07
N LEU A 393 -13.05 49.93 36.04
CA LEU A 393 -13.97 50.68 35.19
C LEU A 393 -15.44 50.54 35.60
N GLY A 394 -15.76 49.62 36.52
CA GLY A 394 -17.13 49.27 36.90
C GLY A 394 -17.91 48.60 35.75
N GLU A 395 -19.07 48.01 36.04
CA GLU A 395 -19.90 47.20 35.11
C GLU A 395 -20.30 47.91 33.78
N ASN A 396 -19.90 49.16 33.55
CA ASN A 396 -20.17 49.92 32.34
C ASN A 396 -19.09 49.85 31.24
N SER A 397 -18.04 49.03 31.39
CA SER A 397 -17.05 48.86 30.32
C SER A 397 -17.20 47.55 29.56
N LYS A 398 -18.38 47.29 28.98
CA LYS A 398 -18.47 46.39 27.82
C LYS A 398 -17.86 47.11 26.61
N TRP A 399 -16.54 47.09 26.50
CA TRP A 399 -15.88 47.36 25.24
C TRP A 399 -16.13 46.18 24.30
N HIS A 400 -16.61 46.52 23.10
CA HIS A 400 -16.96 45.60 22.00
C HIS A 400 -15.88 44.58 21.67
#